data_AF-A0A0C9S541-F1
#
_entry.id   AF-A0A0C9S541-F1
#
_cell.length_a   1.000
_cell.length_b   1.000
_cell.length_c   1.000
_cell.angle_alpha   90.00
_cell.angle_beta   90.00
_cell.angle_gamma   90.00
#
_symmetry.space_group_name_H-M   'P 1'
#
loop_
_entity.id
_entity.type
_entity.pdbx_description
1 polymer ?
#
loop_
_entity_poly.entity_id
_entity_poly.type
_entity_poly.pdbx_seq_one_letter_code
_entity_poly.pdbx_strand_id
1 'polypeptide(L)'
;MAVVSFAITLSLGRIFGQKHGYAVDANQEFLALGASHVFSSFFSCFPLAASVPRSAVQEGAGGKTQIVSVVNIIIMVFMILFLGHYLEELPICVLAAIIVTSLKSIVMQVRNFKRYWDISKIDGQVWIVSFSTTVVFDIITGLACGVGFSLLTLIYKIQRPKTCLLGPVADTEFFVPVKKYQMISEVPKIKIFHFGGP
;
A
#
# COMPACT_ATOMS: atom_id res chain seq x y z
N MET A 1 15.97 -2.73 -4.79
CA MET A 1 15.33 -3.73 -3.91
C MET A 1 15.05 -3.24 -2.49
N ALA A 2 15.96 -2.54 -1.81
CA ALA A 2 15.74 -2.07 -0.43
C ALA A 2 14.46 -1.24 -0.24
N VAL A 3 14.22 -0.24 -1.11
CA VAL A 3 13.01 0.60 -1.06
C VAL A 3 11.73 -0.22 -1.22
N VAL A 4 11.72 -1.17 -2.16
CA VAL A 4 10.57 -2.05 -2.43
C VAL A 4 10.29 -2.95 -1.23
N SER A 5 11.33 -3.62 -0.70
CA SER A 5 11.19 -4.52 0.46
C SER A 5 10.71 -3.76 1.70
N PHE A 6 11.27 -2.58 1.96
CA PHE A 6 10.85 -1.72 3.06
C PHE A 6 9.41 -1.23 2.88
N ALA A 7 9.04 -0.76 1.69
CA ALA A 7 7.69 -0.31 1.40
C ALA A 7 6.66 -1.42 1.62
N ILE A 8 6.92 -2.63 1.10
CA ILE A 8 6.03 -3.79 1.29
C ILE A 8 5.91 -4.15 2.78
N THR A 9 7.04 -4.19 3.49
CA THR A 9 7.08 -4.54 4.92
C THR A 9 6.33 -3.51 5.77
N LEU A 10 6.59 -2.21 5.56
CA LEU A 10 5.91 -1.14 6.26
C LEU A 10 4.42 -1.07 5.92
N SER A 11 4.04 -1.24 4.64
CA SER A 11 2.65 -1.30 4.21
C SER A 11 1.91 -2.44 4.89
N LEU A 12 2.51 -3.63 4.93
CA LEU A 12 1.94 -4.79 5.60
C LEU A 12 1.82 -4.56 7.10
N GLY A 13 2.87 -4.03 7.74
CA GLY A 13 2.86 -3.66 9.15
C GLY A 13 1.71 -2.72 9.48
N ARG A 14 1.52 -1.65 8.69
CA ARG A 14 0.42 -0.68 8.88
C ARG A 14 -0.96 -1.30 8.69
N ILE A 15 -1.13 -2.22 7.74
CA ILE A 15 -2.42 -2.92 7.53
C ILE A 15 -2.78 -3.70 8.80
N PHE A 16 -1.85 -4.47 9.37
CA PHE A 16 -2.11 -5.24 10.60
C PHE A 16 -2.19 -4.34 11.83
N GLY A 17 -1.40 -3.27 11.91
CA GLY A 17 -1.46 -2.28 12.99
C GLY A 17 -2.81 -1.58 13.06
N GLN A 18 -3.36 -1.17 11.91
CA GLN A 18 -4.71 -0.63 11.84
C GLN A 18 -5.78 -1.67 12.20
N LYS A 19 -5.60 -2.92 11.79
CA LYS A 19 -6.57 -4.00 12.05
C LYS A 19 -6.64 -4.41 13.53
N HIS A 20 -5.51 -4.43 14.22
CA HIS A 20 -5.42 -4.85 15.64
C HIS A 20 -5.26 -3.69 16.62
N GLY A 21 -5.21 -2.44 16.14
CA GLY A 21 -5.15 -1.24 16.97
C GLY A 21 -3.81 -0.96 17.62
N TYR A 22 -2.69 -1.39 17.00
CA TYR A 22 -1.34 -1.08 17.49
C TYR A 22 -0.61 -0.11 16.55
N ALA A 23 0.29 0.69 17.13
CA ALA A 23 1.14 1.60 16.39
C ALA A 23 2.35 0.87 15.78
N VAL A 24 2.73 1.27 14.56
CA VAL A 24 3.89 0.73 13.84
C VAL A 24 4.92 1.83 13.68
N ASP A 25 6.10 1.63 14.25
CA ASP A 25 7.23 2.54 14.08
C ASP A 25 8.03 2.20 12.82
N ALA A 26 8.02 3.13 11.87
CA ALA A 26 8.73 2.97 10.60
C ALA A 26 10.25 2.90 10.76
N ASN A 27 10.83 3.63 11.73
CA ASN A 27 12.28 3.64 11.96
C ASN A 27 12.75 2.31 12.52
N GLN A 28 11.97 1.74 13.44
CA GLN A 28 12.27 0.44 14.02
C GLN A 28 12.15 -0.69 12.98
N GLU A 29 11.11 -0.68 12.15
CA GLU A 29 10.97 -1.63 11.04
C GLU A 29 12.12 -1.50 10.03
N PHE A 30 12.55 -0.27 9.73
CA PHE A 30 13.68 -0.03 8.82
C PHE A 30 14.98 -0.60 9.37
N LEU A 31 15.28 -0.33 10.65
CA LEU A 31 16.48 -0.85 11.31
C LEU A 31 16.44 -2.38 11.41
N ALA A 32 15.29 -2.96 11.77
CA ALA A 32 15.11 -4.41 11.86
C ALA A 32 15.31 -5.11 10.51
N LEU A 33 14.73 -4.55 9.44
CA LEU A 33 14.90 -5.07 8.08
C LEU A 33 16.36 -4.94 7.62
N GLY A 34 17.00 -3.80 7.88
CA GLY A 34 18.41 -3.56 7.58
C GLY A 34 19.35 -4.54 8.29
N ALA A 35 19.18 -4.73 9.60
CA ALA A 35 19.94 -5.69 10.38
C ALA A 35 19.74 -7.13 9.87
N SER A 36 18.51 -7.49 9.51
CA SER A 36 18.18 -8.80 8.92
C SER A 36 18.89 -9.03 7.59
N HIS A 37 18.94 -8.02 6.72
CA HIS A 37 19.67 -8.10 5.45
C HIS A 37 21.19 -8.22 5.65
N VAL A 38 21.77 -7.44 6.57
CA VAL A 38 23.21 -7.53 6.88
C VAL A 38 23.56 -8.93 7.37
N PHE A 39 22.79 -9.46 8.32
CA PHE A 39 23.00 -10.82 8.82
C PHE A 39 22.86 -11.86 7.70
N SER A 40 21.81 -11.76 6.88
CA SER A 40 21.53 -12.72 5.80
C SER A 40 22.56 -12.70 4.67
N SER A 41 23.24 -11.56 4.48
CA SER A 41 24.30 -11.42 3.47
C SER A 41 25.50 -12.33 3.74
N PHE A 42 25.75 -12.71 5.00
CA PHE A 42 26.83 -13.64 5.35
C PHE A 42 26.51 -15.10 5.00
N PHE A 43 25.24 -15.42 4.72
CA PHE A 43 24.76 -16.79 4.48
C PHE A 43 24.29 -17.02 3.04
N SER A 44 24.69 -16.16 2.08
CA SER A 44 24.28 -16.24 0.67
C SER A 44 22.76 -16.25 0.45
N CYS A 45 22.01 -15.56 1.31
CA CYS A 45 20.55 -15.48 1.19
C CYS A 45 20.11 -14.45 0.14
N PHE A 46 18.96 -14.72 -0.50
CA PHE A 46 18.28 -13.74 -1.33
C PHE A 46 17.70 -12.58 -0.50
N PRO A 47 17.45 -11.41 -1.12
CA PRO A 47 16.81 -10.29 -0.45
C PRO A 47 15.45 -10.69 0.16
N LEU A 48 15.33 -10.48 1.47
CA LEU A 48 14.13 -10.74 2.24
C LEU A 48 13.12 -9.60 2.09
N ALA A 49 11.83 -9.93 2.15
CA ALA A 49 10.72 -8.99 2.26
C ALA A 49 9.56 -9.65 3.00
N ALA A 50 8.68 -8.84 3.60
CA ALA A 50 7.46 -9.36 4.21
C ALA A 50 6.53 -9.98 3.15
N SER A 51 5.79 -11.02 3.55
CA SER A 51 4.94 -11.79 2.64
C SER A 51 3.49 -11.71 3.08
N VAL A 52 2.70 -10.91 2.36
CA VAL A 52 1.26 -10.72 2.59
C VAL A 52 0.49 -12.04 2.74
N PRO A 53 0.59 -13.03 1.81
CA PRO A 53 -0.17 -14.26 1.94
C PRO A 53 0.24 -15.09 3.16
N ARG A 54 1.53 -15.18 3.49
CA ARG A 54 2.00 -15.91 4.67
C ARG A 54 1.50 -15.27 5.97
N SER A 55 1.60 -13.95 6.08
CA SER A 55 1.11 -13.22 7.27
C SER A 55 -0.41 -13.31 7.41
N ALA A 56 -1.17 -13.29 6.31
CA ALA A 56 -2.62 -13.44 6.34
C ALA A 56 -3.06 -14.85 6.81
N VAL A 57 -2.37 -15.90 6.36
CA VAL A 57 -2.62 -17.28 6.83
C VAL A 57 -2.26 -17.41 8.31
N GLN A 58 -1.10 -16.89 8.72
CA GLN A 58 -0.67 -16.90 10.13
C GLN A 58 -1.66 -16.19 11.05
N GLU A 59 -2.14 -15.01 10.63
CA GLU A 59 -3.15 -14.27 11.37
C GLU A 59 -4.49 -15.02 11.40
N GLY A 60 -4.93 -15.58 10.26
CA GLY A 60 -6.16 -16.36 10.16
C GLY A 60 -6.15 -17.63 11.03
N ALA A 61 -4.97 -18.20 11.26
CA ALA A 61 -4.76 -19.31 12.20
C ALA A 61 -4.72 -18.87 13.68
N GLY A 62 -4.87 -17.56 13.97
CA GLY A 62 -4.88 -17.02 15.33
C GLY A 62 -3.49 -16.69 15.88
N GLY A 63 -2.46 -16.57 15.04
CA GLY A 63 -1.12 -16.19 15.46
C GLY A 63 -1.06 -14.74 15.99
N LYS A 64 -0.73 -14.57 17.27
CA LYS A 64 -0.69 -13.25 17.94
C LYS A 64 0.72 -12.74 18.26
N THR A 65 1.72 -13.61 18.28
CA THR A 65 3.09 -13.27 18.73
C THR A 65 4.13 -13.70 17.70
N GLN A 66 5.33 -13.12 17.79
CA GLN A 66 6.46 -13.49 16.93
C GLN A 66 7.02 -14.90 17.21
N ILE A 67 6.57 -15.55 18.28
CA ILE A 67 6.90 -16.96 18.58
C ILE A 67 6.46 -17.87 17.42
N VAL A 68 5.39 -17.51 16.71
CA VAL A 68 4.95 -18.24 15.52
C VAL A 68 6.05 -18.29 14.45
N SER A 69 6.81 -17.21 14.27
CA SER A 69 7.93 -17.15 13.33
C SER A 69 9.08 -18.08 13.76
N VAL A 70 9.33 -18.19 15.07
CA VAL A 70 10.34 -19.11 15.63
C VAL A 70 9.93 -20.57 15.45
N VAL A 71 8.67 -20.91 15.73
CA VAL A 71 8.15 -22.27 15.49
C VAL A 71 8.24 -22.61 14.01
N ASN A 72 7.89 -21.67 13.13
CA ASN A 72 7.96 -21.85 11.69
C ASN A 72 9.39 -22.13 11.20
N ILE A 73 10.42 -21.44 11.74
CA ILE A 73 11.81 -21.68 11.33
C ILE A 73 12.32 -23.04 11.79
N ILE A 74 11.94 -23.49 12.99
CA ILE A 74 12.29 -24.82 13.51
C ILE A 74 11.70 -25.91 12.61
N ILE A 75 10.42 -25.76 12.24
CA ILE A 75 9.73 -26.69 11.34
C ILE A 75 10.38 -26.68 9.95
N MET A 76 10.72 -25.51 9.40
CA MET A 76 11.43 -25.42 8.12
C MET A 76 12.77 -26.14 8.15
N VAL A 77 13.60 -25.90 9.18
CA VAL A 77 14.91 -26.55 9.32
C VAL A 77 14.75 -28.07 9.41
N PHE A 78 13.79 -28.54 10.20
CA PHE A 78 13.47 -29.97 10.30
C PHE A 78 13.05 -30.54 8.94
N MET A 79 12.14 -29.87 8.23
CA MET A 79 11.66 -30.31 6.92
C MET A 79 12.80 -30.38 5.88
N ILE A 80 13.72 -29.42 5.88
CA ILE A 80 14.86 -29.42 4.96
C ILE A 80 15.84 -30.56 5.28
N LEU A 81 16.16 -30.78 6.57
CA LEU A 81 17.15 -31.78 6.97
C LEU A 81 16.66 -33.22 6.83
N PHE A 82 15.39 -33.49 7.16
CA PHE A 82 14.85 -34.86 7.19
C PHE A 82 14.00 -35.19 5.96
N LEU A 83 13.20 -34.22 5.48
CA LEU A 83 12.27 -34.42 4.36
C LEU A 83 12.83 -33.90 3.03
N GLY A 84 14.01 -33.26 3.03
CA GLY A 84 14.63 -32.70 1.83
C GLY A 84 14.75 -33.69 0.68
N HIS A 85 15.16 -34.93 0.97
CA HIS A 85 15.30 -35.99 -0.04
C HIS A 85 13.96 -36.37 -0.69
N TYR A 86 12.87 -36.42 0.07
CA TYR A 86 11.53 -36.73 -0.46
C TYR A 86 10.95 -35.58 -1.29
N LEU A 87 11.41 -34.35 -1.04
CA LEU A 87 10.96 -33.17 -1.78
C LEU A 87 11.65 -33.01 -3.14
N GLU A 88 12.73 -33.74 -3.40
CA GLU A 88 13.45 -33.68 -4.67
C GLU A 88 12.63 -34.24 -5.84
N GLU A 89 11.79 -35.23 -5.57
CA GLU A 89 10.93 -35.86 -6.57
C GLU A 89 9.66 -35.04 -6.88
N LEU A 90 9.47 -33.86 -6.27
CA LEU A 90 8.25 -33.08 -6.49
C LEU A 90 8.17 -32.53 -7.93
N PRO A 91 7.09 -32.81 -8.66
CA PRO A 91 6.90 -32.25 -10.00
C PRO A 91 6.75 -30.72 -9.96
N ILE A 92 7.42 -30.05 -10.91
CA ILE A 92 7.37 -28.58 -11.08
C ILE A 92 5.93 -28.07 -11.23
N CYS A 93 5.04 -28.89 -11.79
CA CYS A 93 3.61 -28.59 -11.95
C CYS A 93 2.91 -28.30 -10.60
N VAL A 94 3.26 -29.04 -9.54
CA VAL A 94 2.67 -28.85 -8.21
C VAL A 94 3.12 -27.51 -7.63
N LEU A 95 4.41 -27.18 -7.79
CA LEU A 95 4.97 -25.92 -7.32
C LEU A 95 4.34 -24.72 -8.05
N ALA A 96 4.14 -24.83 -9.37
CA ALA A 96 3.45 -23.82 -10.17
C ALA A 96 2.00 -23.62 -9.72
N ALA A 97 1.27 -24.70 -9.43
CA ALA A 97 -0.10 -24.63 -8.91
C ALA A 97 -0.17 -23.89 -7.56
N ILE A 98 0.78 -24.15 -6.65
CA ILE A 98 0.89 -23.44 -5.37
C ILE A 98 1.14 -21.93 -5.57
N ILE A 99 2.02 -21.57 -6.52
CA ILE A 99 2.30 -20.16 -6.84
C ILE A 99 1.04 -19.48 -7.40
N VAL A 100 0.34 -20.10 -8.36
CA VAL A 100 -0.87 -19.54 -8.97
C VAL A 100 -1.99 -19.34 -7.94
N THR A 101 -2.22 -20.31 -7.06
CA THR A 101 -3.21 -20.19 -5.99
C THR A 101 -2.85 -19.09 -4.99
N SER A 102 -1.57 -18.93 -4.65
CA SER A 102 -1.09 -17.84 -3.78
C SER A 102 -1.28 -16.46 -4.39
N LEU A 103 -1.09 -16.34 -5.71
CA LEU A 103 -1.28 -15.08 -6.44
C LEU A 103 -2.75 -14.70 -6.65
N LYS A 104 -3.69 -15.65 -6.54
CA LYS A 104 -5.14 -15.42 -6.72
C LYS A 104 -5.65 -14.22 -5.90
N SER A 105 -5.23 -14.10 -4.64
CA SER A 105 -5.63 -13.00 -3.75
C SER A 105 -5.16 -11.64 -4.26
N ILE A 106 -3.94 -11.58 -4.79
CA ILE A 106 -3.35 -10.35 -5.34
C ILE A 106 -4.04 -9.97 -6.66
N VAL A 107 -4.26 -10.94 -7.56
CA VAL A 107 -4.96 -10.72 -8.83
C VAL A 107 -6.38 -10.22 -8.61
N MET A 108 -7.06 -10.70 -7.56
CA MET A 108 -8.41 -10.26 -7.22
C MET A 108 -8.48 -8.76 -6.87
N GLN A 109 -7.36 -8.13 -6.46
CA GLN A 109 -7.29 -6.68 -6.20
C GLN A 109 -7.49 -5.84 -7.47
N VAL A 110 -7.24 -6.39 -8.67
CA VAL A 110 -7.51 -5.69 -9.94
C VAL A 110 -8.99 -5.32 -10.06
N ARG A 111 -9.89 -6.11 -9.48
CA ARG A 111 -11.33 -5.80 -9.46
C ARG A 111 -11.65 -4.50 -8.71
N ASN A 112 -10.79 -4.10 -7.77
CA ASN A 112 -10.96 -2.86 -7.02
C ASN A 112 -10.65 -1.62 -7.88
N PHE A 113 -10.03 -1.78 -9.05
CA PHE A 113 -9.74 -0.68 -9.98
C PHE A 113 -10.99 0.13 -10.34
N LYS A 114 -12.11 -0.54 -10.64
CA LYS A 114 -13.38 0.13 -10.96
C LYS A 114 -13.81 1.07 -9.83
N ARG A 115 -13.66 0.62 -8.58
CA ARG A 115 -14.00 1.42 -7.40
C ARG A 115 -13.08 2.64 -7.26
N TYR A 116 -11.79 2.50 -7.53
CA TYR A 116 -10.86 3.63 -7.49
C TYR A 116 -11.18 4.69 -8.54
N TRP A 117 -11.52 4.25 -9.76
CA TRP A 117 -11.91 5.16 -10.84
C TRP A 117 -13.17 5.97 -10.52
N ASP A 118 -14.17 5.34 -9.89
CA ASP A 118 -15.41 6.00 -9.50
C ASP A 118 -15.21 7.04 -8.37
N ILE A 119 -14.28 6.79 -7.45
CA ILE A 119 -13.99 7.72 -6.34
C ILE A 119 -13.12 8.89 -6.81
N SER A 120 -12.06 8.61 -7.58
CA SER A 120 -11.05 9.60 -7.94
C SER A 120 -10.38 9.22 -9.26
N LYS A 121 -10.71 9.97 -10.32
CA LYS A 121 -10.08 9.80 -11.65
C LYS A 121 -8.55 9.94 -11.60
N ILE A 122 -8.05 10.77 -10.68
CA ILE A 122 -6.61 10.99 -10.45
C ILE A 122 -5.94 9.71 -9.95
N ASP A 123 -6.50 9.08 -8.92
CA ASP A 123 -5.90 7.87 -8.34
C ASP A 123 -6.01 6.70 -9.32
N GLY A 124 -7.09 6.66 -10.12
CA GLY A 124 -7.23 5.73 -11.24
C GLY A 124 -6.15 5.89 -12.32
N GLN A 125 -5.76 7.12 -12.66
CA GLN A 125 -4.67 7.37 -13.61
C GLN A 125 -3.33 6.89 -13.08
N VAL A 126 -3.00 7.19 -11.81
CA VAL A 126 -1.76 6.71 -11.16
C VAL A 126 -1.69 5.18 -11.20
N TRP A 127 -2.82 4.51 -10.94
CA TRP A 127 -2.90 3.04 -11.00
C TRP A 127 -2.62 2.50 -12.40
N ILE A 128 -3.27 3.05 -13.45
CA ILE A 128 -3.06 2.59 -14.84
C ILE A 128 -1.61 2.78 -15.28
N VAL A 129 -1.04 3.97 -15.00
CA VAL A 129 0.33 4.30 -15.40
C VAL A 129 1.31 3.34 -14.74
N SER A 130 1.20 3.16 -13.43
CA SER A 130 2.09 2.28 -12.65
C SER A 130 1.96 0.82 -13.07
N PHE A 131 0.74 0.34 -13.28
CA PHE A 131 0.48 -1.03 -13.73
C PHE A 131 1.05 -1.28 -15.14
N SER A 132 0.76 -0.37 -16.09
CA SER A 132 1.18 -0.54 -17.48
C SER A 132 2.70 -0.47 -17.62
N THR A 133 3.37 0.46 -16.93
CA THR A 133 4.84 0.53 -16.96
C THR A 133 5.50 -0.68 -16.28
N THR A 134 4.93 -1.19 -15.19
CA THR A 134 5.45 -2.41 -14.54
C THR A 134 5.34 -3.64 -15.43
N VAL A 135 4.23 -3.78 -16.18
CA VAL A 135 3.99 -4.93 -17.07
C VAL A 135 4.87 -4.86 -18.33
N VAL A 136 5.12 -3.67 -18.88
CA VAL A 136 5.87 -3.50 -20.13
C VAL A 136 7.39 -3.51 -19.91
N PHE A 137 7.88 -2.96 -18.79
CA PHE A 137 9.30 -2.80 -18.54
C PHE A 137 9.82 -3.74 -17.44
N ASP A 138 9.72 -3.30 -16.20
CA ASP A 138 10.14 -4.05 -15.01
C ASP A 138 9.50 -3.40 -13.77
N ILE A 139 9.47 -4.14 -12.66
CA ILE A 139 8.98 -3.69 -11.35
C ILE A 139 9.68 -2.42 -10.87
N ILE A 140 11.01 -2.32 -11.02
CA ILE A 140 11.77 -1.17 -10.52
C ILE A 140 11.41 0.09 -11.32
N THR A 141 11.37 -0.02 -12.65
CA THR A 141 11.02 1.08 -13.54
C THR A 141 9.57 1.50 -13.35
N GLY A 142 8.64 0.54 -13.24
CA GLY A 142 7.23 0.80 -12.99
C GLY A 142 6.99 1.51 -11.66
N LEU A 143 7.69 1.13 -10.58
CA LEU A 143 7.63 1.82 -9.31
C LEU A 143 8.13 3.27 -9.43
N ALA A 144 9.28 3.49 -10.09
CA ALA A 144 9.85 4.82 -10.26
C ALA A 144 8.89 5.75 -11.04
N CYS A 145 8.33 5.25 -12.15
CA CYS A 145 7.34 5.98 -12.94
C CYS A 145 6.05 6.26 -12.14
N GLY A 146 5.56 5.27 -11.39
CA GLY A 146 4.36 5.42 -10.57
C GLY A 146 4.50 6.46 -9.46
N VAL A 147 5.61 6.41 -8.71
CA VAL A 147 5.92 7.40 -7.66
C VAL A 147 6.11 8.79 -8.27
N GLY A 148 6.85 8.90 -9.38
CA GLY A 148 7.04 10.17 -10.09
C GLY A 148 5.72 10.78 -10.56
N PHE A 149 4.85 9.98 -11.18
CA PHE A 149 3.55 10.42 -11.65
C PHE A 149 2.60 10.80 -10.49
N SER A 150 2.64 10.07 -9.38
CA SER A 150 1.89 10.39 -8.17
C SER A 150 2.32 11.73 -7.58
N LEU A 151 3.63 12.00 -7.52
CA LEU A 151 4.17 13.28 -7.04
C LEU A 151 3.79 14.44 -7.96
N LEU A 152 3.93 14.28 -9.28
CA LEU A 152 3.50 15.29 -10.25
C LEU A 152 2.01 15.63 -10.10
N THR A 153 1.18 14.61 -9.90
CA THR A 153 -0.26 14.82 -9.74
C THR A 153 -0.59 15.52 -8.41
N LEU A 154 0.15 15.22 -7.34
CA LEU A 154 0.03 15.93 -6.08
C LEU A 154 0.40 17.41 -6.24
N ILE A 155 1.51 17.71 -6.91
CA ILE A 155 1.94 19.08 -7.21
C ILE A 155 0.87 19.82 -8.02
N TYR A 156 0.36 19.20 -9.08
CA TYR A 156 -0.71 19.78 -9.90
C TYR A 156 -1.97 20.08 -9.09
N LYS A 157 -2.34 19.18 -8.16
CA LYS A 157 -3.49 19.37 -7.27
C LYS A 157 -3.28 20.53 -6.29
N ILE A 158 -2.07 20.69 -5.76
CA ILE A 158 -1.71 21.81 -4.88
C ILE A 158 -1.75 23.15 -5.64
N GLN A 159 -1.31 23.17 -6.90
CA GLN A 159 -1.34 24.37 -7.75
C GLN A 159 -2.74 24.81 -8.18
N ARG A 160 -3.75 23.93 -8.09
CA ARG A 160 -5.15 24.22 -8.39
C ARG A 160 -6.01 24.12 -7.13
N PRO A 161 -5.77 24.97 -6.11
CA PRO A 161 -6.58 24.95 -4.89
C PRO A 161 -8.02 25.31 -5.24
N LYS A 162 -8.97 24.65 -4.56
CA LYS A 162 -10.38 24.95 -4.75
C LYS A 162 -10.67 26.31 -4.13
N THR A 163 -10.96 27.27 -4.99
CA THR A 163 -11.40 28.60 -4.59
C THR A 163 -12.92 28.67 -4.56
N CYS A 164 -13.48 29.05 -3.42
CA CYS A 164 -14.92 29.17 -3.25
C CYS A 164 -15.28 30.57 -2.76
N LEU A 165 -16.30 31.18 -3.37
CA LEU A 165 -16.88 32.43 -2.89
C LEU A 165 -17.94 32.09 -1.84
N LEU A 166 -17.83 32.73 -0.68
CA LEU A 166 -18.66 32.46 0.50
C LEU A 166 -19.77 33.50 0.63
N GLY A 167 -20.96 33.05 1.05
CA GLY A 167 -22.10 33.90 1.41
C GLY A 167 -22.66 33.52 2.78
N PRO A 168 -23.26 34.47 3.51
CA PRO A 168 -23.83 34.23 4.83
C PRO A 168 -25.16 33.47 4.74
N VAL A 169 -25.38 32.55 5.67
CA VAL A 169 -26.68 31.89 5.85
C VAL A 169 -27.56 32.79 6.73
N ALA A 170 -28.81 33.02 6.32
CA ALA A 170 -29.75 33.85 7.08
C ALA A 170 -29.89 33.35 8.53
N ASP A 171 -29.77 34.28 9.48
CA ASP A 171 -29.92 34.04 10.93
C ASP A 171 -28.85 33.13 11.59
N THR A 172 -27.67 32.98 10.97
CA THR A 172 -26.54 32.25 11.56
C THR A 172 -25.18 32.89 11.25
N GLU A 173 -24.15 32.58 12.03
CA GLU A 173 -22.77 33.04 11.80
C GLU A 173 -22.00 32.21 10.75
N PHE A 174 -22.67 31.27 10.07
CA PHE A 174 -22.03 30.36 9.12
C PHE A 174 -21.95 30.94 7.71
N PHE A 175 -20.77 30.80 7.11
CA PHE A 175 -20.51 31.15 5.71
C PHE A 175 -20.36 29.90 4.86
N VAL A 176 -21.11 29.80 3.77
CA VAL A 176 -21.11 28.62 2.89
C VAL A 176 -20.93 29.01 1.42
N PRO A 177 -20.52 28.08 0.54
CA PRO A 177 -20.23 28.40 -0.85
C PRO A 177 -21.49 28.80 -1.63
N VAL A 178 -21.50 30.01 -2.20
CA VAL A 178 -22.63 30.58 -2.96
C VAL A 178 -23.02 29.70 -4.17
N LYS A 179 -22.03 29.09 -4.83
CA LYS A 179 -22.27 28.21 -5.98
C LYS A 179 -22.99 26.89 -5.65
N LYS A 180 -23.01 26.48 -4.38
CA LYS A 180 -23.58 25.19 -3.96
C LYS A 180 -25.01 25.33 -3.42
N TYR A 181 -25.42 26.54 -3.01
CA TYR A 181 -26.71 26.81 -2.40
C TYR A 181 -27.37 28.02 -3.05
N GLN A 182 -28.42 27.80 -3.83
CA GLN A 182 -29.14 28.85 -4.58
C GLN A 182 -29.87 29.87 -3.71
N MET A 183 -30.10 29.59 -2.43
CA MET A 183 -30.81 30.50 -1.50
C MET A 183 -29.90 31.56 -0.85
N ILE A 184 -28.64 31.66 -1.26
CA ILE A 184 -27.63 32.48 -0.59
C ILE A 184 -27.08 33.51 -1.57
N SER A 185 -27.17 34.77 -1.19
CA SER A 185 -26.69 35.90 -1.98
C SER A 185 -25.42 36.48 -1.37
N GLU A 186 -24.52 36.97 -2.23
CA GLU A 186 -23.35 37.73 -1.80
C GLU A 186 -23.78 38.98 -1.02
N VAL A 187 -22.99 39.38 -0.02
CA VAL A 187 -23.24 40.61 0.73
C VAL A 187 -22.98 41.80 -0.22
N PRO A 188 -23.93 42.73 -0.39
CA PRO A 188 -23.71 43.88 -1.25
C PRO A 188 -22.51 44.70 -0.75
N LYS A 189 -21.53 44.91 -1.65
CA LYS A 189 -20.24 45.59 -1.44
C LYS A 189 -19.13 44.81 -0.70
N ILE A 190 -19.34 43.56 -0.27
CA ILE A 190 -18.30 42.76 0.41
C ILE A 190 -18.17 41.38 -0.27
N LYS A 191 -16.95 41.02 -0.70
CA LYS A 191 -16.65 39.69 -1.26
C LYS A 191 -15.78 38.89 -0.29
N ILE A 192 -16.29 37.76 0.17
CA ILE A 192 -15.58 36.84 1.06
C ILE A 192 -15.11 35.65 0.23
N PHE A 193 -13.79 35.47 0.15
CA PHE A 193 -13.16 34.45 -0.66
C PHE A 193 -12.48 33.42 0.22
N HIS A 194 -12.83 32.14 0.05
CA HIS A 194 -12.12 31.04 0.67
C HIS A 194 -11.08 30.48 -0.29
N PHE A 195 -9.83 30.57 0.12
CA PHE A 195 -8.71 29.93 -0.55
C PHE A 195 -8.41 28.61 0.16
N GLY A 196 -8.82 27.48 -0.44
CA GLY A 196 -8.60 26.14 0.11
C GLY A 196 -7.24 25.53 -0.26
N GLY A 197 -6.20 26.36 -0.33
CA GLY A 197 -4.80 25.90 -0.50
C GLY A 197 -4.07 25.85 0.85
N PRO A 198 -2.95 25.10 0.92
CA PRO A 198 -1.99 25.26 2.02
C PRO A 198 -1.34 26.64 2.00
#